data_AF-A0A847UBQ7-F1
#
_entry.id   AF-A0A847UBQ7-F1
#
_cell.length_a   1.000
_cell.length_b   1.000
_cell.length_c   1.000
_cell.angle_alpha   90.00
_cell.angle_beta   90.00
_cell.angle_gamma   90.00
#
_symmetry.space_group_name_H-M   'P 1'
#
loop_
_entity.id
_entity.type
_entity.pdbx_description
1 polymer ?
#
loop_
_entity_poly.entity_id
_entity_poly.type
_entity_poly.pdbx_seq_one_letter_code
_entity_poly.pdbx_strand_id
1 'polypeptide(L)'
;MERSTAVVGGVIALLVVGALVVWSGVWLQFVDPGSYERTTVTVVDEDGTELGAVDARIADTWQQRLVGLSRTESLAADEGMVFVHDRQERHGYVMRAMSFPLDIVFVAENGTITRIHHAPTPADGASESDLREYSGEGKYVLEVNRGWTNETGVRVGDRVQIPGETTDPAGTGDESGPDRQTASTPSCDAGPTGAPSPTNATVTALDEACTPLGTVSVAIADNDSERITGLSDTDSLAWDEGMLFVFPETGEHAFVMREMSFPLDIVYVAPNGTVTRIHHAPVPDSEYERRYPGTAKYVLEVNRGWTNETGVSVGDQLRLPNVTAS
;
A
#
# COMPACT_ATOMS: atom_id res chain seq x y z
N MET A 1 0.00 -7.03 72.95
CA MET A 1 -0.57 -7.31 71.62
C MET A 1 -0.85 -5.96 70.96
N GLU A 2 0.14 -5.35 70.30
CA GLU A 2 -0.02 -4.04 69.65
C GLU A 2 0.76 -4.02 68.32
N ARG A 3 0.23 -4.73 67.32
CA ARG A 3 0.67 -4.64 65.91
C ARG A 3 -0.53 -5.02 65.03
N SER A 4 -1.50 -4.13 64.86
CA SER A 4 -2.57 -4.35 63.85
C SER A 4 -3.31 -3.11 63.36
N THR A 5 -3.11 -1.93 63.95
CA THR A 5 -3.87 -0.73 63.57
C THR A 5 -3.18 0.12 62.49
N ALA A 6 -1.84 0.13 62.41
CA ALA A 6 -1.10 0.97 61.46
C ALA A 6 -1.17 0.48 59.99
N VAL A 7 -1.20 -0.83 59.75
CA VAL A 7 -1.24 -1.41 58.39
C VAL A 7 -2.62 -1.25 57.75
N VAL A 8 -3.70 -1.36 58.55
CA VAL A 8 -5.07 -1.21 58.08
C VAL A 8 -5.39 0.25 57.71
N GLY A 9 -4.86 1.22 58.47
CA GLY A 9 -5.03 2.65 58.16
C GLY A 9 -4.34 3.08 56.85
N GLY A 10 -3.15 2.54 56.56
CA GLY A 10 -2.41 2.83 55.33
C GLY A 10 -3.06 2.26 54.07
N VAL A 11 -3.63 1.06 54.16
CA VAL A 11 -4.36 0.43 53.03
C VAL A 11 -5.68 1.15 52.76
N ILE A 12 -6.41 1.57 53.80
CA ILE A 12 -7.66 2.34 53.62
C ILE A 12 -7.36 3.72 53.01
N ALA A 13 -6.28 4.40 53.44
CA ALA A 13 -5.88 5.67 52.84
C ALA A 13 -5.50 5.53 51.35
N LEU A 14 -4.77 4.48 50.96
CA LEU A 14 -4.45 4.18 49.56
C LEU A 14 -5.69 3.83 48.73
N LEU A 15 -6.65 3.10 49.31
CA LEU A 15 -7.91 2.78 48.63
C LEU A 15 -8.82 4.01 48.47
N VAL A 16 -8.83 4.92 49.45
CA VAL A 16 -9.60 6.18 49.36
C VAL A 16 -8.95 7.15 48.38
N VAL A 17 -7.61 7.23 48.34
CA VAL A 17 -6.89 8.01 47.31
C VAL A 17 -7.09 7.38 45.94
N GLY A 18 -6.92 6.06 45.79
CA GLY A 18 -7.16 5.35 44.53
C GLY A 18 -8.60 5.52 44.05
N ALA A 19 -9.58 5.38 44.94
CA ALA A 19 -10.98 5.64 44.65
C ALA A 19 -11.23 7.11 44.30
N LEU A 20 -10.60 8.08 44.99
CA LEU A 20 -10.72 9.49 44.64
C LEU A 20 -10.08 9.82 43.29
N VAL A 21 -8.96 9.21 42.91
CA VAL A 21 -8.35 9.41 41.58
C VAL A 21 -9.23 8.75 40.49
N VAL A 22 -9.90 7.62 40.79
CA VAL A 22 -10.90 6.99 39.89
C VAL A 22 -12.17 7.82 39.77
N TRP A 23 -12.69 8.35 40.88
CA TRP A 23 -13.94 9.12 40.91
C TRP A 23 -13.77 10.55 40.41
N SER A 24 -12.60 11.15 40.60
CA SER A 24 -12.25 12.48 40.07
C SER A 24 -11.93 12.46 38.57
N GLY A 25 -11.80 11.30 37.95
CA GLY A 25 -11.41 11.17 36.55
C GLY A 25 -9.95 11.54 36.27
N VAL A 26 -9.12 11.78 37.30
CA VAL A 26 -7.70 12.13 37.12
C VAL A 26 -6.92 10.99 36.44
N TRP A 27 -7.34 9.72 36.57
CA TRP A 27 -6.74 8.62 35.78
C TRP A 27 -7.01 8.73 34.28
N LEU A 28 -8.11 9.37 33.84
CA LEU A 28 -8.38 9.56 32.39
C LEU A 28 -7.30 10.43 31.74
N GLN A 29 -6.72 11.38 32.48
CA GLN A 29 -5.61 12.22 32.00
C GLN A 29 -4.30 11.45 31.76
N PHE A 30 -4.19 10.21 32.25
CA PHE A 30 -3.01 9.35 32.03
C PHE A 30 -3.25 8.26 30.97
N VAL A 31 -4.46 8.13 30.42
CA VAL A 31 -4.86 7.08 29.44
C VAL A 31 -5.48 7.66 28.16
N ASP A 32 -5.81 8.95 28.17
CA ASP A 32 -6.25 9.71 27.00
C ASP A 32 -5.01 10.19 26.21
N PRO A 33 -4.82 9.79 24.94
CA PRO A 33 -3.73 10.30 24.09
C PRO A 33 -3.84 11.81 23.82
N GLY A 34 -4.87 12.48 24.36
CA GLY A 34 -5.19 13.87 24.10
C GLY A 34 -6.03 13.98 22.82
N SER A 35 -6.53 15.18 22.57
CA SER A 35 -7.11 15.48 21.27
C SER A 35 -6.02 15.48 20.19
N TYR A 36 -6.32 14.91 19.03
CA TYR A 36 -5.45 14.96 17.88
C TYR A 36 -5.56 16.34 17.22
N GLU A 37 -4.42 16.94 16.86
CA GLU A 37 -4.43 18.00 15.85
C GLU A 37 -4.88 17.41 14.51
N ARG A 38 -5.51 18.23 13.68
CA ARG A 38 -5.99 17.81 12.36
C ARG A 38 -5.43 18.72 11.29
N THR A 39 -5.12 18.14 10.14
CA THR A 39 -4.62 18.88 8.99
C THR A 39 -5.13 18.24 7.70
N THR A 40 -5.25 19.06 6.65
CA THR A 40 -5.54 18.54 5.32
C THR A 40 -4.24 18.05 4.70
N VAL A 41 -4.18 16.75 4.42
CA VAL A 41 -3.07 16.12 3.70
C VAL A 41 -3.49 15.97 2.25
N THR A 42 -2.71 16.57 1.34
CA THR A 42 -2.97 16.52 -0.11
C THR A 42 -1.89 15.67 -0.77
N VAL A 43 -2.27 14.86 -1.75
CA VAL A 43 -1.33 14.10 -2.58
C VAL A 43 -1.37 14.63 -4.00
N VAL A 44 -0.20 14.89 -4.56
CA VAL A 44 -0.01 15.42 -5.92
C VAL A 44 0.92 14.53 -6.74
N ASP A 45 0.72 14.49 -8.04
CA ASP A 45 1.62 13.80 -8.98
C ASP A 45 2.92 14.58 -9.23
N GLU A 46 3.79 14.05 -10.10
CA GLU A 46 5.06 14.66 -10.49
C GLU A 46 4.89 16.06 -11.12
N ASP A 47 3.76 16.34 -11.76
CA ASP A 47 3.43 17.62 -12.39
C ASP A 47 2.78 18.62 -11.42
N GLY A 48 2.50 18.19 -10.18
CA GLY A 48 1.82 18.98 -9.16
C GLY A 48 0.30 18.98 -9.28
N THR A 49 -0.28 18.06 -10.06
CA THR A 49 -1.73 17.87 -10.15
C THR A 49 -2.22 17.15 -8.90
N GLU A 50 -3.27 17.69 -8.27
CA GLU A 50 -3.90 17.04 -7.12
C GLU A 50 -4.55 15.71 -7.52
N LEU A 51 -4.16 14.64 -6.83
CA LEU A 51 -4.71 13.30 -6.97
C LEU A 51 -5.79 13.04 -5.92
N GLY A 52 -5.63 13.58 -4.72
CA GLY A 52 -6.63 13.50 -3.65
C GLY A 52 -6.20 14.21 -2.38
N ALA A 53 -7.15 14.42 -1.48
CA ALA A 53 -6.91 15.01 -0.17
C ALA A 53 -7.72 14.30 0.91
N VAL A 54 -7.19 14.29 2.14
CA VAL A 54 -7.87 13.77 3.33
C VAL A 54 -7.70 14.72 4.51
N ASP A 55 -8.72 14.82 5.35
CA ASP A 55 -8.63 15.43 6.68
C ASP A 55 -8.02 14.40 7.65
N ALA A 56 -6.74 14.59 7.96
CA ALA A 56 -5.94 13.65 8.72
C ALA A 56 -5.73 14.09 10.18
N ARG A 57 -5.85 13.14 11.10
CA ARG A 57 -5.37 13.29 12.48
C ARG A 57 -3.84 13.23 12.50
N ILE A 58 -3.17 14.12 13.21
CA ILE A 58 -1.71 14.10 13.37
C ILE A 58 -1.34 13.31 14.62
N ALA A 59 -0.56 12.25 14.45
CA ALA A 59 0.04 11.44 15.51
C ALA A 59 1.55 11.75 15.59
N ASP A 60 1.92 12.78 16.36
CA ASP A 60 3.30 13.26 16.53
C ASP A 60 3.94 12.78 17.84
N THR A 61 3.15 12.36 18.82
CA THR A 61 3.63 11.77 20.08
C THR A 61 3.73 10.26 19.99
N TRP A 62 4.65 9.68 20.77
CA TRP A 62 4.79 8.22 20.87
C TRP A 62 3.46 7.54 21.29
N GLN A 63 2.71 8.14 22.21
CA GLN A 63 1.43 7.61 22.69
C GLN A 63 0.37 7.61 21.58
N GLN A 64 0.25 8.69 20.82
CA GLN A 64 -0.68 8.78 19.69
C GLN A 64 -0.31 7.77 18.59
N ARG A 65 0.98 7.64 18.26
CA ARG A 65 1.45 6.65 17.27
C ARG A 65 1.19 5.21 17.71
N LEU A 66 1.33 4.90 19.00
CA LEU A 66 1.04 3.57 19.52
C LEU A 66 -0.45 3.22 19.47
N VAL A 67 -1.33 4.20 19.72
CA VAL A 67 -2.78 4.00 19.62
C VAL A 67 -3.21 3.91 18.15
N GLY A 68 -2.70 4.80 17.30
CA GLY A 68 -3.06 4.88 15.89
C GLY A 68 -4.58 4.91 15.69
N LEU A 69 -5.06 4.13 14.72
CA LEU A 69 -6.48 3.99 14.42
C LEU A 69 -7.18 2.83 15.14
N SER A 70 -6.51 2.08 16.02
CA SER A 70 -7.05 0.87 16.68
C SER A 70 -8.28 1.09 17.57
N ARG A 71 -8.55 2.35 17.98
CA ARG A 71 -9.76 2.74 18.74
C ARG A 71 -10.86 3.35 17.87
N THR A 72 -10.64 3.41 16.57
CA THR A 72 -11.59 3.94 15.59
C THR A 72 -12.40 2.77 15.02
N GLU A 73 -13.71 2.90 14.90
CA GLU A 73 -14.55 1.85 14.33
C GLU A 73 -14.60 1.89 12.80
N SER A 74 -14.47 3.09 12.22
CA SER A 74 -14.40 3.35 10.78
C SER A 74 -13.80 4.74 10.52
N LEU A 75 -13.21 4.92 9.34
CA LEU A 75 -12.83 6.24 8.81
C LEU A 75 -13.86 6.68 7.77
N ALA A 76 -14.25 7.96 7.79
CA ALA A 76 -14.96 8.52 6.63
C ALA A 76 -14.06 8.47 5.38
N ALA A 77 -14.66 8.52 4.18
CA ALA A 77 -13.93 8.34 2.92
C ALA A 77 -12.80 9.35 2.71
N ASP A 78 -12.96 10.55 3.26
CA ASP A 78 -12.03 11.68 3.23
C ASP A 78 -11.24 11.86 4.53
N GLU A 79 -11.24 10.89 5.44
CA GLU A 79 -10.45 10.94 6.67
C GLU A 79 -9.20 10.06 6.60
N GLY A 80 -8.17 10.48 7.34
CA GLY A 80 -6.95 9.70 7.53
C GLY A 80 -6.26 9.94 8.88
N MET A 81 -5.07 9.36 9.02
CA MET A 81 -4.15 9.66 10.10
C MET A 81 -2.73 9.75 9.56
N VAL A 82 -2.01 10.81 9.91
CA VAL A 82 -0.60 10.96 9.57
C VAL A 82 0.25 10.81 10.82
N PHE A 83 1.23 9.92 10.75
CA PHE A 83 2.20 9.67 11.79
C PHE A 83 3.47 10.44 11.45
N VAL A 84 3.93 11.28 12.37
CA VAL A 84 5.17 12.05 12.22
C VAL A 84 6.26 11.38 13.04
N HIS A 85 7.38 11.02 12.40
CA HIS A 85 8.56 10.46 13.05
C HIS A 85 9.71 11.48 13.10
N ASP A 86 10.59 11.32 14.09
CA ASP A 86 11.72 12.24 14.33
C ASP A 86 12.78 12.18 13.21
N ARG A 87 12.87 11.06 12.50
CA ARG A 87 13.86 10.80 11.45
C ARG A 87 13.24 10.01 10.31
N GLN A 88 13.78 10.18 9.11
CA GLN A 88 13.51 9.29 8.00
C GLN A 88 14.29 7.99 8.19
N GLU A 89 13.59 6.90 8.45
CA GLU A 89 14.17 5.56 8.57
C GLU A 89 13.14 4.48 8.22
N ARG A 90 13.52 3.20 8.35
CA ARG A 90 12.60 2.09 8.13
C ARG A 90 11.67 1.94 9.34
N HIS A 91 10.38 2.11 9.12
CA HIS A 91 9.34 1.89 10.13
C HIS A 91 8.51 0.65 9.79
N GLY A 92 8.01 -0.01 10.83
CA GLY A 92 7.12 -1.17 10.73
C GLY A 92 5.77 -0.87 11.37
N TYR A 93 4.69 -1.15 10.65
CA TYR A 93 3.30 -0.95 11.06
C TYR A 93 2.57 -2.29 11.07
N VAL A 94 1.58 -2.42 11.97
CA VAL A 94 0.75 -3.62 12.09
C VAL A 94 -0.70 -3.21 12.29
N MET A 95 -1.63 -4.01 11.78
CA MET A 95 -3.08 -3.76 11.90
C MET A 95 -3.65 -4.22 13.26
N ARG A 96 -2.92 -4.02 14.36
CA ARG A 96 -3.28 -4.55 15.69
C ARG A 96 -4.64 -4.02 16.15
N ALA A 97 -5.56 -4.93 16.45
CA ALA A 97 -6.91 -4.61 16.91
C ALA A 97 -7.67 -3.65 15.98
N MET A 98 -7.36 -3.68 14.68
CA MET A 98 -8.09 -2.92 13.66
C MET A 98 -9.37 -3.65 13.26
N SER A 99 -10.43 -2.88 13.03
CA SER A 99 -11.76 -3.35 12.62
C SER A 99 -12.07 -3.08 11.14
N PHE A 100 -11.20 -2.36 10.44
CA PHE A 100 -11.34 -2.00 9.04
C PHE A 100 -9.96 -1.98 8.35
N PRO A 101 -9.92 -2.17 7.02
CA PRO A 101 -8.66 -2.24 6.30
C PRO A 101 -8.13 -0.83 5.96
N LEU A 102 -6.81 -0.71 5.79
CA LEU A 102 -6.13 0.56 5.51
C LEU A 102 -5.19 0.47 4.31
N ASP A 103 -4.98 1.58 3.61
CA ASP A 103 -3.75 1.81 2.87
C ASP A 103 -2.74 2.47 3.84
N ILE A 104 -1.51 1.95 3.87
CA ILE A 104 -0.40 2.47 4.68
C ILE A 104 0.65 3.03 3.73
N VAL A 105 0.75 4.36 3.69
CA VAL A 105 1.59 5.09 2.74
C VAL A 105 2.81 5.64 3.47
N PHE A 106 3.99 5.11 3.14
CA PHE A 106 5.27 5.59 3.65
C PHE A 106 5.77 6.76 2.81
N VAL A 107 6.22 7.83 3.48
CA VAL A 107 6.54 9.11 2.86
C VAL A 107 7.89 9.61 3.38
N ALA A 108 8.80 9.93 2.48
CA ALA A 108 10.09 10.54 2.78
C ALA A 108 9.95 11.97 3.34
N GLU A 109 11.03 12.50 3.92
CA GLU A 109 11.07 13.86 4.48
C GLU A 109 10.74 14.95 3.46
N ASN A 110 11.07 14.73 2.19
CA ASN A 110 10.75 15.65 1.10
C ASN A 110 9.30 15.50 0.56
N GLY A 111 8.46 14.69 1.21
CA GLY A 111 7.08 14.40 0.82
C GLY A 111 6.93 13.28 -0.22
N THR A 112 8.01 12.70 -0.75
CA THR A 112 7.89 11.63 -1.77
C THR A 112 7.33 10.35 -1.17
N ILE A 113 6.31 9.75 -1.77
CA ILE A 113 5.82 8.42 -1.40
C ILE A 113 6.87 7.38 -1.79
N THR A 114 7.36 6.66 -0.80
CA THR A 114 8.41 5.64 -0.96
C THR A 114 7.82 4.24 -1.06
N ARG A 115 6.68 3.99 -0.42
CA ARG A 115 6.01 2.69 -0.42
C ARG A 115 4.54 2.84 -0.06
N ILE A 116 3.69 2.01 -0.65
CA ILE A 116 2.28 1.88 -0.31
C ILE A 116 2.02 0.42 0.01
N HIS A 117 1.36 0.15 1.13
CA HIS A 117 0.83 -1.17 1.46
C HIS A 117 -0.68 -1.11 1.54
N HIS A 118 -1.35 -2.18 1.15
CA HIS A 118 -2.80 -2.32 1.27
C HIS A 118 -3.12 -3.36 2.32
N ALA A 119 -3.27 -2.91 3.55
CA ALA A 119 -3.39 -3.77 4.72
C ALA A 119 -4.85 -4.22 4.94
N PRO A 120 -5.18 -5.52 4.71
CA PRO A 120 -6.51 -6.03 5.06
C PRO A 120 -6.72 -6.03 6.59
N THR A 121 -7.98 -6.10 6.99
CA THR A 121 -8.34 -6.35 8.40
C THR A 121 -7.77 -7.70 8.83
N PRO A 122 -7.10 -7.81 10.00
CA PRO A 122 -6.67 -9.10 10.52
C PRO A 122 -7.84 -10.05 10.71
N ALA A 123 -7.57 -11.35 10.66
CA ALA A 123 -8.56 -12.36 11.00
C ALA A 123 -9.07 -12.17 12.44
N ASP A 124 -10.34 -12.50 12.67
CA ASP A 124 -10.95 -12.42 14.00
C ASP A 124 -10.15 -13.24 15.02
N GLY A 125 -9.73 -12.59 16.10
CA GLY A 125 -8.94 -13.23 17.17
C GLY A 125 -7.45 -13.43 16.85
N ALA A 126 -6.91 -12.81 15.80
CA ALA A 126 -5.47 -12.83 15.51
C ALA A 126 -4.65 -12.38 16.71
N SER A 127 -3.63 -13.17 17.06
CA SER A 127 -2.68 -12.84 18.12
C SER A 127 -1.57 -11.92 17.60
N GLU A 128 -0.77 -11.33 18.49
CA GLU A 128 0.31 -10.42 18.07
C GLU A 128 1.32 -11.07 17.12
N SER A 129 1.55 -12.38 17.24
CA SER A 129 2.46 -13.13 16.37
C SER A 129 1.88 -13.43 15.00
N ASP A 130 0.56 -13.30 14.82
CA ASP A 130 -0.13 -13.54 13.54
C ASP A 130 -0.20 -12.27 12.69
N LEU A 131 0.14 -11.11 13.26
CA LEU A 131 0.05 -9.83 12.57
C LEU A 131 1.18 -9.69 11.54
N ARG A 132 0.80 -9.44 10.29
CA ARG A 132 1.72 -9.03 9.24
C ARG A 132 2.29 -7.64 9.56
N GLU A 133 3.61 -7.53 9.51
CA GLU A 133 4.32 -6.25 9.55
C GLU A 133 4.42 -5.65 8.14
N TYR A 134 3.95 -4.42 8.01
CA TYR A 134 4.08 -3.60 6.81
C TYR A 134 5.22 -2.62 7.04
N SER A 135 6.31 -2.77 6.29
CA SER A 135 7.50 -1.94 6.48
C SER A 135 7.85 -1.13 5.24
N GLY A 136 8.38 0.06 5.48
CA GLY A 136 8.82 1.01 4.46
C GLY A 136 9.71 2.09 5.05
N GLU A 137 10.43 2.80 4.20
CA GLU A 137 11.29 3.92 4.62
C GLU A 137 10.51 5.23 4.55
N GLY A 138 10.47 6.01 5.61
CA GLY A 138 9.78 7.29 5.59
C GLY A 138 10.05 8.10 6.84
N LYS A 139 9.80 9.41 6.77
CA LYS A 139 9.66 10.27 7.95
C LYS A 139 8.19 10.38 8.37
N TYR A 140 7.28 10.26 7.41
CA TYR A 140 5.84 10.28 7.64
C TYR A 140 5.22 8.97 7.19
N VAL A 141 4.13 8.60 7.84
CA VAL A 141 3.26 7.50 7.38
C VAL A 141 1.83 8.02 7.35
N LEU A 142 1.16 7.94 6.20
CA LEU A 142 -0.24 8.29 6.04
C LEU A 142 -1.07 7.01 5.98
N GLU A 143 -2.00 6.86 6.92
CA GLU A 143 -3.02 5.81 6.93
C GLU A 143 -4.35 6.38 6.45
N VAL A 144 -4.92 5.75 5.42
CA VAL A 144 -6.23 6.09 4.83
C VAL A 144 -7.03 4.81 4.58
N ASN A 145 -8.32 4.92 4.25
CA ASN A 145 -9.13 3.76 3.91
C ASN A 145 -8.48 2.89 2.83
N ARG A 146 -8.52 1.56 2.98
CA ARG A 146 -7.94 0.66 1.97
C ARG A 146 -8.61 0.88 0.62
N GLY A 147 -7.80 1.03 -0.43
CA GLY A 147 -8.28 1.29 -1.78
C GLY A 147 -8.25 2.77 -2.17
N TRP A 148 -8.11 3.69 -1.20
CA TRP A 148 -8.09 5.13 -1.46
C TRP A 148 -6.98 5.52 -2.44
N THR A 149 -5.78 4.96 -2.29
CA THR A 149 -4.66 5.25 -3.21
C THR A 149 -4.94 4.73 -4.62
N ASN A 150 -5.70 3.63 -4.75
CA ASN A 150 -6.07 3.08 -6.05
C ASN A 150 -7.17 3.90 -6.73
N GLU A 151 -8.12 4.42 -5.96
CA GLU A 151 -9.23 5.25 -6.46
C GLU A 151 -8.76 6.63 -6.92
N THR A 152 -7.84 7.23 -6.17
CA THR A 152 -7.22 8.53 -6.49
C THR A 152 -6.11 8.43 -7.53
N GLY A 153 -5.58 7.22 -7.76
CA GLY A 153 -4.47 6.99 -8.68
C GLY A 153 -3.10 7.36 -8.10
N VAL A 154 -3.01 7.50 -6.78
CA VAL A 154 -1.78 7.73 -6.02
C VAL A 154 -0.85 6.51 -6.12
N ARG A 155 0.43 6.77 -6.36
CA ARG A 155 1.49 5.80 -6.60
C ARG A 155 2.77 6.16 -5.85
N VAL A 156 3.67 5.19 -5.76
CA VAL A 156 5.06 5.43 -5.33
C VAL A 156 5.70 6.45 -6.29
N GLY A 157 6.37 7.47 -5.73
CA GLY A 157 6.95 8.59 -6.45
C GLY A 157 6.16 9.89 -6.37
N ASP A 158 4.84 9.82 -6.15
CA ASP A 158 3.99 11.00 -5.94
C ASP A 158 4.38 11.74 -4.65
N ARG A 159 3.88 12.96 -4.45
CA ARG A 159 4.20 13.77 -3.27
C ARG A 159 3.01 13.98 -2.36
N VAL A 160 3.23 13.73 -1.08
CA VAL A 160 2.32 14.10 0.00
C VAL A 160 2.72 15.46 0.56
N GLN A 161 1.75 16.38 0.62
CA GLN A 161 1.85 17.70 1.23
C GLN A 161 1.11 17.69 2.57
N ILE A 162 1.87 17.87 3.64
CA ILE A 162 1.39 17.99 5.02
C ILE A 162 1.74 19.41 5.49
N PRO A 163 0.75 20.31 5.66
CA PRO A 163 0.98 21.68 6.10
C PRO A 163 1.83 21.75 7.38
N GLY A 164 2.92 22.52 7.33
CA GLY A 164 3.84 22.69 8.47
C GLY A 164 4.92 21.61 8.61
N GLU A 165 4.75 20.45 7.97
CA GLU A 165 5.68 19.32 8.05
C GLU A 165 6.49 19.15 6.77
N THR A 166 5.86 19.29 5.60
CA THR A 166 6.52 19.23 4.29
C THR A 166 6.61 20.62 3.67
N THR A 167 7.74 20.96 3.06
CA THR A 167 7.91 22.25 2.39
C THR A 167 7.32 22.19 0.98
N ASP A 168 6.48 23.17 0.61
CA ASP A 168 5.99 23.32 -0.75
C ASP A 168 7.15 23.49 -1.74
N PRO A 169 7.21 22.73 -2.84
CA PRO A 169 8.26 22.88 -3.85
C PRO A 169 8.14 24.19 -4.65
N ALA A 170 7.12 25.03 -4.40
CA ALA A 170 6.93 26.31 -5.09
C ALA A 170 7.83 27.46 -4.58
N GLY A 171 8.86 27.16 -3.78
CA GLY A 171 9.87 28.11 -3.31
C GLY A 171 11.26 27.85 -3.89
N THR A 172 11.57 28.53 -5.00
CA THR A 172 12.87 28.69 -5.69
C THR A 172 14.12 28.25 -4.91
N GLY A 173 14.89 27.32 -5.49
CA GLY A 173 16.26 27.00 -5.08
C GLY A 173 16.93 26.06 -6.08
N ASP A 174 17.69 26.65 -6.99
CA ASP A 174 18.69 25.99 -7.84
C ASP A 174 19.65 25.16 -6.98
N GLU A 175 19.80 23.86 -7.26
CA GLU A 175 21.07 23.18 -7.05
C GLU A 175 21.15 21.88 -7.87
N SER A 176 22.12 21.88 -8.78
CA SER A 176 22.58 20.73 -9.54
C SER A 176 23.15 19.67 -8.60
N GLY A 177 22.61 18.46 -8.64
CA GLY A 177 23.14 17.26 -7.96
C GLY A 177 23.60 16.20 -8.96
N PRO A 178 24.74 15.51 -8.74
CA PRO A 178 25.43 14.74 -9.75
C PRO A 178 24.85 13.35 -10.00
N ASP A 179 25.17 12.82 -11.18
CA ASP A 179 24.95 11.47 -11.71
C ASP A 179 24.51 10.40 -10.72
N ARG A 180 23.25 9.96 -10.89
CA ARG A 180 22.70 8.73 -10.33
C ARG A 180 23.48 7.54 -10.86
N GLN A 181 24.43 7.04 -10.09
CA GLN A 181 24.95 5.69 -10.28
C GLN A 181 23.79 4.71 -10.17
N THR A 182 23.48 4.07 -11.29
CA THR A 182 22.56 2.94 -11.40
C THR A 182 22.97 1.85 -10.43
N ALA A 183 22.30 1.78 -9.29
CA ALA A 183 22.35 0.63 -8.40
C ALA A 183 21.73 -0.54 -9.16
N SER A 184 22.54 -1.58 -9.42
CA SER A 184 22.08 -2.82 -10.03
C SER A 184 21.01 -3.46 -9.16
N THR A 185 19.76 -3.49 -9.63
CA THR A 185 18.66 -4.19 -8.98
C THR A 185 19.03 -5.68 -8.81
N PRO A 186 18.87 -6.28 -7.62
CA PRO A 186 19.01 -7.71 -7.47
C PRO A 186 17.96 -8.43 -8.32
N SER A 187 18.42 -9.21 -9.31
CA SER A 187 17.55 -10.08 -10.09
C SER A 187 17.23 -11.32 -9.28
N CYS A 188 15.95 -11.62 -9.05
CA CYS A 188 15.49 -12.89 -8.51
C CYS A 188 15.58 -13.99 -9.56
N ASP A 189 16.73 -14.11 -10.23
CA ASP A 189 17.01 -15.12 -11.25
C ASP A 189 17.19 -16.48 -10.58
N ALA A 190 16.07 -17.17 -10.39
CA ALA A 190 16.04 -18.61 -10.55
C ALA A 190 15.52 -18.88 -11.96
N GLY A 191 16.44 -19.24 -12.87
CA GLY A 191 16.13 -19.56 -14.26
C GLY A 191 15.02 -20.61 -14.41
N PRO A 192 14.44 -20.76 -15.62
CA PRO A 192 13.28 -21.59 -15.85
C PRO A 192 13.59 -23.06 -15.51
N THR A 193 12.95 -23.57 -14.46
CA THR A 193 12.98 -25.00 -14.15
C THR A 193 11.76 -25.66 -14.76
N GLY A 194 11.94 -26.29 -15.92
CA GLY A 194 10.97 -27.22 -16.52
C GLY A 194 10.42 -26.78 -17.87
N ALA A 195 10.35 -27.72 -18.80
CA ALA A 195 9.76 -27.54 -20.12
C ALA A 195 8.25 -27.22 -20.01
N PRO A 196 7.73 -26.20 -20.74
CA PRO A 196 6.33 -25.83 -20.66
C PRO A 196 5.43 -26.79 -21.46
N SER A 197 4.27 -27.08 -20.87
CA SER A 197 3.07 -27.54 -21.56
C SER A 197 2.09 -26.35 -21.59
N PRO A 198 1.53 -25.94 -22.74
CA PRO A 198 0.79 -24.68 -22.90
C PRO A 198 -0.58 -24.62 -22.21
N THR A 199 -0.92 -25.56 -21.33
CA THR A 199 -2.23 -25.63 -20.67
C THR A 199 -2.23 -25.14 -19.22
N ASN A 200 -1.06 -24.92 -18.60
CA ASN A 200 -0.95 -24.43 -17.21
C ASN A 200 0.25 -23.48 -17.04
N ALA A 201 0.23 -22.33 -17.72
CA ALA A 201 1.24 -21.30 -17.50
C ALA A 201 0.95 -20.57 -16.19
N THR A 202 1.99 -20.28 -15.40
CA THR A 202 1.84 -19.54 -14.14
C THR A 202 2.81 -18.38 -14.09
N VAL A 203 2.40 -17.31 -13.40
CA VAL A 203 3.24 -16.17 -13.04
C VAL A 203 3.30 -16.09 -11.53
N THR A 204 4.51 -16.03 -10.97
CA THR A 204 4.73 -15.83 -9.53
C THR A 204 5.36 -14.48 -9.29
N ALA A 205 4.73 -13.63 -8.49
CA ALA A 205 5.32 -12.37 -8.04
C ALA A 205 6.23 -12.58 -6.82
N LEU A 206 7.31 -11.83 -6.77
CA LEU A 206 8.40 -11.92 -5.80
C LEU A 206 8.77 -10.51 -5.32
N ASP A 207 8.96 -10.35 -4.02
CA ASP A 207 9.47 -9.10 -3.45
C ASP A 207 10.98 -8.90 -3.70
N GLU A 208 11.52 -7.78 -3.21
CA GLU A 208 12.95 -7.45 -3.26
C GLU A 208 13.87 -8.51 -2.60
N ALA A 209 13.34 -9.31 -1.67
CA ALA A 209 14.06 -10.41 -1.02
C ALA A 209 13.85 -11.76 -1.74
N CYS A 210 13.20 -11.75 -2.90
CA CYS A 210 12.81 -12.92 -3.68
C CYS A 210 11.84 -13.87 -2.95
N THR A 211 11.05 -13.35 -2.03
CA THR A 211 9.98 -14.06 -1.34
C THR A 211 8.71 -14.06 -2.19
N PRO A 212 8.04 -15.20 -2.41
CA PRO A 212 6.77 -15.25 -3.13
C PRO A 212 5.68 -14.39 -2.47
N LEU A 213 5.13 -13.46 -3.24
CA LEU A 213 4.00 -12.60 -2.86
C LEU A 213 2.65 -13.19 -3.30
N GLY A 214 2.61 -13.80 -4.49
CA GLY A 214 1.41 -14.39 -5.06
C GLY A 214 1.72 -15.19 -6.31
N THR A 215 0.82 -16.09 -6.69
CA THR A 215 0.91 -16.85 -7.96
C THR A 215 -0.45 -16.88 -8.62
N VAL A 216 -0.46 -16.70 -9.94
CA VAL A 216 -1.65 -16.79 -10.78
C VAL A 216 -1.41 -17.75 -11.94
N SER A 217 -2.44 -18.49 -12.29
CA SER A 217 -2.53 -19.25 -13.55
C SER A 217 -2.91 -18.29 -14.66
N VAL A 218 -2.19 -18.31 -15.79
CA VAL A 218 -2.40 -17.32 -16.85
C VAL A 218 -2.79 -17.96 -18.17
N ALA A 219 -3.81 -17.39 -18.82
CA ALA A 219 -3.96 -17.49 -20.25
C ALA A 219 -2.86 -16.66 -20.93
N ILE A 220 -2.38 -17.06 -22.11
CA ILE A 220 -1.31 -16.36 -22.81
C ILE A 220 -1.89 -15.72 -24.07
N ALA A 221 -1.61 -14.42 -24.23
CA ALA A 221 -1.91 -13.65 -25.43
C ALA A 221 -0.59 -13.26 -26.12
N ASP A 222 -0.14 -14.08 -27.07
CA ASP A 222 1.19 -13.95 -27.70
C ASP A 222 1.15 -13.41 -29.13
N ASN A 223 -0.04 -13.34 -29.74
CA ASN A 223 -0.28 -12.79 -31.07
C ASN A 223 -1.27 -11.61 -31.05
N ASP A 224 -1.33 -10.84 -32.15
CA ASP A 224 -2.14 -9.63 -32.21
C ASP A 224 -3.63 -9.86 -31.96
N SER A 225 -4.20 -10.96 -32.45
CA SER A 225 -5.62 -11.26 -32.28
C SER A 225 -5.95 -11.53 -30.82
N GLU A 226 -5.15 -12.36 -30.14
CA GLU A 226 -5.34 -12.63 -28.70
C GLU A 226 -5.14 -11.37 -27.85
N ARG A 227 -4.16 -10.53 -28.19
CA ARG A 227 -3.94 -9.26 -27.45
C ARG A 227 -5.08 -8.26 -27.63
N ILE A 228 -5.73 -8.24 -28.80
CA ILE A 228 -6.87 -7.37 -29.06
C ILE A 228 -8.12 -7.86 -28.34
N THR A 229 -8.37 -9.17 -28.33
CA THR A 229 -9.50 -9.77 -27.59
C THR A 229 -9.31 -9.63 -26.08
N GLY A 230 -8.12 -9.95 -25.57
CA GLY A 230 -7.85 -9.91 -24.14
C GLY A 230 -8.89 -10.68 -23.33
N LEU A 231 -9.41 -10.07 -22.27
CA LEU A 231 -10.44 -10.62 -21.39
C LEU A 231 -11.87 -10.16 -21.71
N SER A 232 -12.12 -9.46 -22.84
CA SER A 232 -13.44 -8.86 -23.13
C SER A 232 -14.58 -9.88 -23.25
N ASP A 233 -14.28 -11.09 -23.72
CA ASP A 233 -15.25 -12.18 -23.88
C ASP A 233 -15.47 -13.00 -22.59
N THR A 234 -14.89 -12.56 -21.47
CA THR A 234 -14.94 -13.25 -20.18
C THR A 234 -15.94 -12.56 -19.26
N ASP A 235 -16.85 -13.34 -18.63
CA ASP A 235 -17.84 -12.81 -17.68
C ASP A 235 -17.22 -12.55 -16.28
N SER A 236 -16.26 -13.37 -15.88
CA SER A 236 -15.57 -13.29 -14.59
C SER A 236 -14.23 -14.02 -14.64
N LEU A 237 -13.26 -13.56 -13.84
CA LEU A 237 -11.95 -14.18 -13.68
C LEU A 237 -11.82 -14.74 -12.25
N ALA A 238 -11.30 -15.97 -12.06
CA ALA A 238 -11.04 -16.45 -10.71
C ALA A 238 -9.89 -15.67 -10.05
N TRP A 239 -9.84 -15.64 -8.71
CA TRP A 239 -8.87 -14.81 -7.99
C TRP A 239 -7.40 -15.20 -8.26
N ASP A 240 -7.14 -16.47 -8.53
CA ASP A 240 -5.85 -17.04 -8.86
C ASP A 240 -5.64 -17.21 -10.38
N GLU A 241 -6.43 -16.52 -11.20
CA GLU A 241 -6.33 -16.52 -12.65
C GLU A 241 -5.96 -15.13 -13.20
N GLY A 242 -5.37 -15.11 -14.39
CA GLY A 242 -4.99 -13.90 -15.11
C GLY A 242 -4.77 -14.14 -16.60
N MET A 243 -4.37 -13.09 -17.30
CA MET A 243 -3.92 -13.16 -18.68
C MET A 243 -2.57 -12.46 -18.83
N LEU A 244 -1.61 -13.16 -19.45
CA LEU A 244 -0.27 -12.66 -19.75
C LEU A 244 -0.17 -12.30 -21.23
N PHE A 245 -0.03 -11.02 -21.51
CA PHE A 245 0.22 -10.47 -22.83
C PHE A 245 1.73 -10.44 -23.07
N VAL A 246 2.17 -11.02 -24.18
CA VAL A 246 3.58 -11.09 -24.56
C VAL A 246 3.79 -10.25 -25.81
N PHE A 247 4.66 -9.25 -25.72
CA PHE A 247 5.02 -8.39 -26.85
C PHE A 247 6.36 -8.80 -27.48
N PRO A 248 6.53 -8.64 -28.80
CA PRO A 248 7.77 -8.99 -29.49
C PRO A 248 8.94 -8.11 -29.04
N GLU A 249 8.68 -6.84 -28.77
CA GLU A 249 9.66 -5.85 -28.34
C GLU A 249 9.14 -5.09 -27.12
N THR A 250 10.05 -4.48 -26.35
CA THR A 250 9.67 -3.56 -25.27
C THR A 250 9.21 -2.24 -25.85
N GLY A 251 8.05 -1.77 -25.44
CA GLY A 251 7.52 -0.49 -25.91
C GLY A 251 6.46 0.10 -24.98
N GLU A 252 5.96 1.26 -25.37
CA GLU A 252 4.77 1.85 -24.77
C GLU A 252 3.54 1.09 -25.25
N HIS A 253 2.82 0.49 -24.32
CA HIS A 253 1.54 -0.15 -24.56
C HIS A 253 0.46 0.57 -23.76
N ALA A 254 -0.76 0.57 -24.28
CA ALA A 254 -1.90 1.15 -23.59
C ALA A 254 -3.08 0.20 -23.68
N PHE A 255 -3.58 -0.18 -22.52
CA PHE A 255 -4.76 -1.03 -22.38
C PHE A 255 -6.00 -0.17 -22.16
N VAL A 256 -7.15 -0.73 -22.53
CA VAL A 256 -8.48 -0.13 -22.35
C VAL A 256 -9.41 -1.19 -21.78
N MET A 257 -10.34 -0.79 -20.91
CA MET A 257 -11.33 -1.69 -20.30
C MET A 257 -12.61 -1.80 -21.15
N ARG A 258 -12.50 -1.74 -22.48
CA ARG A 258 -13.66 -1.72 -23.37
C ARG A 258 -14.45 -3.02 -23.19
N GLU A 259 -15.77 -2.90 -22.99
CA GLU A 259 -16.70 -4.04 -22.85
C GLU A 259 -16.35 -5.00 -21.69
N MET A 260 -15.53 -4.56 -20.72
CA MET A 260 -15.20 -5.37 -19.54
C MET A 260 -16.34 -5.38 -18.52
N SER A 261 -16.66 -6.58 -18.01
CA SER A 261 -17.70 -6.77 -16.99
C SER A 261 -17.18 -6.74 -15.55
N PHE A 262 -15.87 -6.72 -15.35
CA PHE A 262 -15.23 -6.73 -14.04
C PHE A 262 -13.93 -5.90 -14.05
N PRO A 263 -13.50 -5.39 -12.89
CA PRO A 263 -12.32 -4.55 -12.81
C PRO A 263 -11.02 -5.38 -12.78
N LEU A 264 -9.93 -4.81 -13.29
CA LEU A 264 -8.62 -5.48 -13.39
C LEU A 264 -7.50 -4.66 -12.75
N ASP A 265 -6.48 -5.33 -12.22
CA ASP A 265 -5.15 -4.75 -12.12
C ASP A 265 -4.38 -5.06 -13.41
N ILE A 266 -3.78 -4.03 -14.01
CA ILE A 266 -2.98 -4.11 -15.23
C ILE A 266 -1.52 -3.86 -14.85
N VAL A 267 -0.73 -4.92 -14.84
CA VAL A 267 0.65 -4.94 -14.34
C VAL A 267 1.62 -4.96 -15.53
N TYR A 268 2.33 -3.86 -15.73
CA TYR A 268 3.35 -3.68 -16.77
C TYR A 268 4.70 -4.20 -16.28
N VAL A 269 5.38 -4.96 -17.13
CA VAL A 269 6.58 -5.73 -16.76
C VAL A 269 7.66 -5.61 -17.82
N ALA A 270 8.88 -5.29 -17.37
CA ALA A 270 10.09 -5.20 -18.18
C ALA A 270 10.60 -6.59 -18.63
N PRO A 271 11.50 -6.67 -19.63
CA PRO A 271 12.05 -7.94 -20.12
C PRO A 271 12.70 -8.83 -19.07
N ASN A 272 13.24 -8.23 -18.01
CA ASN A 272 13.89 -8.90 -16.90
C ASN A 272 12.91 -9.37 -15.80
N GLY A 273 11.60 -9.20 -16.01
CA GLY A 273 10.57 -9.55 -15.04
C GLY A 273 10.20 -8.44 -14.06
N THR A 274 10.86 -7.27 -14.09
CA THR A 274 10.58 -6.20 -13.13
C THR A 274 9.26 -5.51 -13.43
N VAL A 275 8.41 -5.35 -12.41
CA VAL A 275 7.16 -4.58 -12.50
C VAL A 275 7.52 -3.09 -12.69
N THR A 276 7.13 -2.52 -13.81
CA THR A 276 7.40 -1.12 -14.16
C THR A 276 6.25 -0.19 -13.82
N ARG A 277 5.01 -0.69 -13.86
CA ARG A 277 3.81 0.09 -13.54
C ARG A 277 2.64 -0.83 -13.20
N ILE A 278 1.76 -0.36 -12.33
CA ILE A 278 0.49 -1.01 -12.03
C ILE A 278 -0.62 0.02 -12.23
N HIS A 279 -1.69 -0.38 -12.92
CA HIS A 279 -2.93 0.39 -12.97
C HIS A 279 -4.06 -0.43 -12.36
N HIS A 280 -4.93 0.22 -11.59
CA HIS A 280 -6.13 -0.40 -11.03
C HIS A 280 -7.34 0.08 -11.84
N ALA A 281 -7.71 -0.68 -12.86
CA ALA A 281 -8.69 -0.30 -13.84
C ALA A 281 -10.11 -0.71 -13.37
N PRO A 282 -10.99 0.25 -13.00
CA PRO A 282 -12.39 -0.07 -12.71
C PRO A 282 -13.14 -0.47 -13.98
N VAL A 283 -14.33 -1.04 -13.81
CA VAL A 283 -15.31 -1.17 -14.91
C VAL A 283 -15.67 0.23 -15.42
N PRO A 284 -15.59 0.51 -16.73
CA PRO A 284 -15.97 1.82 -17.26
C PRO A 284 -17.42 2.18 -16.93
N ASP A 285 -17.62 3.43 -16.50
CA ASP A 285 -18.94 4.01 -16.23
C ASP A 285 -19.55 4.70 -17.46
N SER A 286 -18.81 4.76 -18.57
CA SER A 286 -19.19 5.45 -19.80
C SER A 286 -18.49 4.85 -21.03
N GLU A 287 -18.94 5.28 -22.22
CA GLU A 287 -18.38 4.92 -23.52
C GLU A 287 -16.99 5.55 -23.79
N TYR A 288 -16.50 6.44 -22.91
CA TYR A 288 -15.18 7.05 -23.05
C TYR A 288 -14.09 6.07 -22.62
N GLU A 289 -13.26 5.66 -23.56
CA GLU A 289 -12.16 4.73 -23.32
C GLU A 289 -11.02 5.41 -22.57
N ARG A 290 -11.00 5.24 -21.25
CA ARG A 290 -9.82 5.53 -20.44
C ARG A 290 -8.69 4.59 -20.87
N ARG A 291 -7.52 5.17 -21.15
CA ARG A 291 -6.29 4.44 -21.47
C ARG A 291 -5.43 4.29 -20.22
N TYR A 292 -4.84 3.12 -20.06
CA TYR A 292 -3.91 2.79 -18.98
C TYR A 292 -2.54 2.51 -19.58
N PRO A 293 -1.67 3.52 -19.78
CA PRO A 293 -0.41 3.35 -20.52
C PRO A 293 0.77 2.91 -19.63
N GLY A 294 1.72 2.17 -20.21
CA GLY A 294 2.99 1.84 -19.58
C GLY A 294 4.03 1.22 -20.51
N THR A 295 5.30 1.33 -20.13
CA THR A 295 6.41 0.67 -20.83
C THR A 295 6.52 -0.78 -20.38
N ALA A 296 6.43 -1.73 -21.30
CA ALA A 296 6.53 -3.15 -20.97
C ALA A 296 7.01 -4.00 -22.15
N LYS A 297 7.50 -5.21 -21.83
CA LYS A 297 7.55 -6.35 -22.76
C LYS A 297 6.44 -7.37 -22.46
N TYR A 298 6.01 -7.42 -21.20
CA TYR A 298 4.92 -8.28 -20.75
C TYR A 298 3.91 -7.45 -19.98
N VAL A 299 2.63 -7.76 -20.15
CA VAL A 299 1.56 -7.17 -19.32
C VAL A 299 0.77 -8.31 -18.71
N LEU A 300 0.58 -8.29 -17.39
CA LEU A 300 -0.24 -9.24 -16.65
C LEU A 300 -1.54 -8.55 -16.24
N GLU A 301 -2.67 -9.06 -16.70
CA GLU A 301 -4.00 -8.69 -16.21
C GLU A 301 -4.48 -9.73 -15.19
N VAL A 302 -4.91 -9.24 -14.03
CA VAL A 302 -5.47 -10.04 -12.93
C VAL A 302 -6.65 -9.31 -12.32
N ASN A 303 -7.45 -9.97 -11.47
CA ASN A 303 -8.54 -9.31 -10.75
C ASN A 303 -8.06 -8.04 -10.03
N ARG A 304 -8.84 -6.96 -10.11
CA ARG A 304 -8.51 -5.73 -9.38
C ARG A 304 -8.37 -6.01 -7.88
N GLY A 305 -7.30 -5.50 -7.28
CA GLY A 305 -7.01 -5.75 -5.88
C GLY A 305 -6.07 -6.93 -5.64
N TRP A 306 -5.74 -7.73 -6.66
CA TRP A 306 -4.80 -8.84 -6.51
C TRP A 306 -3.41 -8.35 -6.12
N THR A 307 -2.92 -7.29 -6.78
CA THR A 307 -1.61 -6.69 -6.46
C THR A 307 -1.61 -6.13 -5.04
N ASN A 308 -2.73 -5.54 -4.61
CA ASN A 308 -2.92 -5.03 -3.26
C ASN A 308 -2.83 -6.15 -2.20
N GLU A 309 -3.57 -7.24 -2.41
CA GLU A 309 -3.66 -8.33 -1.43
C GLU A 309 -2.33 -9.09 -1.29
N THR A 310 -1.66 -9.31 -2.42
CA THR A 310 -0.36 -9.97 -2.46
C THR A 310 0.77 -9.03 -2.00
N GLY A 311 0.57 -7.72 -2.09
CA GLY A 311 1.56 -6.69 -1.78
C GLY A 311 2.53 -6.41 -2.94
N VAL A 312 2.19 -6.83 -4.16
CA VAL A 312 2.98 -6.58 -5.36
C VAL A 312 2.99 -5.10 -5.68
N SER A 313 4.19 -4.55 -5.84
CA SER A 313 4.47 -3.13 -6.06
C SER A 313 5.41 -2.93 -7.26
N VAL A 314 5.53 -1.68 -7.71
CA VAL A 314 6.54 -1.32 -8.72
C VAL A 314 7.94 -1.61 -8.18
N GLY A 315 8.79 -2.24 -9.00
CA GLY A 315 10.12 -2.70 -8.62
C GLY A 315 10.20 -4.18 -8.25
N ASP A 316 9.08 -4.81 -7.89
CA ASP A 316 9.02 -6.25 -7.63
C ASP A 316 9.26 -7.06 -8.91
N GLN A 317 9.51 -8.36 -8.74
CA GLN A 317 9.87 -9.28 -9.81
C GLN A 317 8.73 -10.26 -10.11
N LEU A 318 8.36 -10.40 -11.38
CA LEU A 318 7.52 -11.49 -11.85
C LEU A 318 8.38 -12.60 -12.45
N ARG A 319 8.28 -13.79 -11.88
CA ARG A 319 8.77 -15.02 -12.52
C ARG A 319 7.75 -15.44 -13.57
N LEU A 320 8.11 -15.21 -14.83
CA LEU A 320 7.26 -15.46 -16.00
C LEU A 320 7.43 -16.90 -16.54
N PRO A 321 6.41 -17.47 -17.21
CA PRO A 321 6.54 -18.71 -17.94
C PRO A 321 7.48 -18.52 -19.14
N ASN A 322 8.12 -19.61 -19.61
CA ASN A 322 9.02 -19.54 -20.75
C ASN A 322 8.22 -19.45 -22.07
N VAL A 323 7.86 -18.22 -22.45
CA VAL A 323 7.07 -17.91 -23.66
C VAL A 323 7.61 -16.71 -24.43
N THR A 324 7.38 -16.72 -25.74
CA THR A 324 7.79 -15.68 -26.69
C THR A 324 6.61 -15.29 -27.55
N ALA A 325 6.53 -14.03 -27.97
CA ALA A 325 5.51 -13.57 -28.92
C ALA A 325 5.60 -14.34 -30.24
N SER A 326 4.44 -14.65 -30.81
CA SER A 326 4.27 -15.38 -32.07
C SER A 326 4.02 -14.44 -33.24
#